data_AF-X1S5H0-F1
#
_entry.id   AF-X1S5H0-F1
#
_cell.length_a   1.000
_cell.length_b   1.000
_cell.length_c   1.000
_cell.angle_alpha   90.00
_cell.angle_beta   90.00
_cell.angle_gamma   90.00
#
_symmetry.space_group_name_H-M   'P 1'
#
loop_
_entity.id
_entity.type
_entity.pdbx_description
1 polymer ?
#
loop_
_entity_poly.entity_id
_entity_poly.type
_entity_poly.pdbx_seq_one_letter_code
_entity_poly.pdbx_strand_id
1 'polypeptide(L)'
;DSQSLIGRGIVDAGAGSNTGADSADTNVGVNGTGTGTGTNGLTPAVWRGIENPWGNYYQFIDGYNAVDAAYHIINRDGSGTFQDTLAAGDYEASSAAPITADGYQSNILYEDNQMKLLLIPNAVAGAFTSHLYDKFYAHNAGETNILLFSSDWDGADGVGVAFLDSRSVASVVFTHFGGRLEFV
;
A
#
# COMPACT_ATOMS: atom_id res chain seq x y z
N ASP A 1 3.67 15.82 2.85
CA ASP A 1 3.49 14.37 2.65
C ASP A 1 3.44 13.66 4.02
N SER A 2 3.11 12.37 4.03
CA SER A 2 2.98 11.57 5.25
C SER A 2 4.33 11.30 5.94
N GLN A 3 5.39 11.09 5.15
CA GLN A 3 6.76 10.88 5.64
C GLN A 3 7.29 12.08 6.43
N SER A 4 7.02 13.30 6.00
CA SER A 4 7.41 14.53 6.70
C SER A 4 6.70 14.72 8.05
N LEU A 5 5.55 14.10 8.25
CA LEU A 5 4.75 14.25 9.48
C LEU A 5 4.99 13.15 10.51
N ILE A 6 5.21 11.91 10.05
CA ILE A 6 5.30 10.73 10.91
C ILE A 6 6.74 10.16 10.95
N GLY A 7 7.55 10.46 9.95
CA GLY A 7 8.89 9.89 9.74
C GLY A 7 8.95 9.11 8.43
N ARG A 8 10.11 9.09 7.76
CA ARG A 8 10.24 8.40 6.47
C ARG A 8 10.05 6.89 6.57
N GLY A 9 10.30 6.31 7.75
CA GLY A 9 10.39 4.86 7.89
C GLY A 9 11.67 4.33 7.24
N ILE A 10 11.70 3.02 6.98
CA ILE A 10 12.82 2.38 6.29
C ILE A 10 12.49 2.41 4.80
N VAL A 11 13.00 3.40 4.08
CA VAL A 11 12.74 3.61 2.64
C VAL A 11 13.99 4.00 1.84
N ASP A 12 15.12 4.21 2.52
CA ASP A 12 16.41 4.57 1.92
C ASP A 12 17.51 3.55 2.29
N ALA A 13 17.13 2.34 2.69
CA ALA A 13 18.04 1.31 3.20
C ALA A 13 18.40 0.26 2.13
N GLY A 14 19.52 -0.44 2.33
CA GLY A 14 19.93 -1.52 1.41
C GLY A 14 19.30 -2.89 1.71
N ALA A 15 18.60 -3.03 2.84
CA ALA A 15 17.95 -4.26 3.27
C ALA A 15 16.88 -3.97 4.33
N GLY A 16 15.96 -4.90 4.50
CA GLY A 16 14.93 -4.85 5.54
C GLY A 16 15.52 -5.00 6.94
N SER A 17 14.80 -4.46 7.92
CA SER A 17 15.17 -4.53 9.34
C SER A 17 14.01 -5.04 10.19
N ASN A 18 14.31 -5.40 11.44
CA ASN A 18 13.26 -5.75 12.41
C ASN A 18 12.28 -4.59 12.57
N THR A 19 10.99 -4.90 12.70
CA THR A 19 9.94 -3.88 12.72
C THR A 19 10.07 -2.90 13.90
N GLY A 20 10.56 -3.37 15.05
CA GLY A 20 10.89 -2.57 16.24
C GLY A 20 12.35 -2.10 16.32
N ALA A 21 13.11 -2.10 15.21
CA ALA A 21 14.49 -1.64 15.21
C ALA A 21 14.64 -0.21 15.76
N ASP A 22 15.83 0.10 16.27
CA ASP A 22 16.19 1.40 16.84
C ASP A 22 15.25 1.89 17.94
N SER A 23 14.68 0.94 18.71
CA SER A 23 13.71 1.20 19.78
C SER A 23 12.39 1.79 19.28
N ALA A 24 12.00 1.58 18.01
CA ALA A 24 10.76 2.13 17.49
C ALA A 24 9.51 1.62 18.24
N ASP A 25 9.56 0.41 18.77
CA ASP A 25 8.50 -0.24 19.57
C ASP A 25 8.33 0.35 20.98
N THR A 26 9.37 1.03 21.49
CA THR A 26 9.39 1.61 22.84
C THR A 26 9.48 3.14 22.82
N ASN A 27 9.97 3.74 21.73
CA ASN A 27 10.04 5.17 21.50
C ASN A 27 8.73 5.70 20.89
N VAL A 28 7.60 5.35 21.52
CA VAL A 28 6.26 5.69 21.06
C VAL A 28 5.61 6.62 22.09
N GLY A 29 5.09 7.76 21.61
CA GLY A 29 4.36 8.70 22.44
C GLY A 29 3.01 8.17 22.91
N VAL A 30 2.38 8.89 23.85
CA VAL A 30 1.05 8.54 24.38
C VAL A 30 -0.07 8.48 23.33
N ASN A 31 0.14 9.10 22.15
CA ASN A 31 -0.77 9.05 21.01
C ASN A 31 -0.50 7.86 20.08
N GLY A 32 0.44 6.98 20.43
CA GLY A 32 0.83 5.82 19.62
C GLY A 32 1.74 6.17 18.44
N THR A 33 2.23 7.41 18.32
CA THR A 33 3.15 7.81 17.23
C THR A 33 4.58 7.88 17.73
N GLY A 34 5.52 7.41 16.93
CA GLY A 34 6.93 7.34 17.29
C GLY A 34 7.82 7.16 16.05
N THR A 35 9.12 7.27 16.26
CA THR A 35 10.14 6.93 15.28
C THR A 35 11.27 6.23 16.01
N GLY A 36 11.92 5.27 15.36
CA GLY A 36 13.16 4.73 15.91
C GLY A 36 14.23 5.81 15.99
N THR A 37 15.21 5.59 16.86
CA THR A 37 16.26 6.55 17.20
C THR A 37 17.37 6.69 16.15
N GLY A 38 17.30 5.91 15.07
CA GLY A 38 18.25 5.92 13.97
C GLY A 38 18.08 7.07 12.99
N THR A 39 18.79 6.98 11.86
CA THR A 39 18.71 7.98 10.78
C THR A 39 17.34 7.91 10.09
N ASN A 40 16.68 9.05 9.91
CA ASN A 40 15.43 9.14 9.15
C ASN A 40 15.62 8.57 7.73
N GLY A 41 14.74 7.66 7.31
CA GLY A 41 14.89 6.90 6.05
C GLY A 41 15.50 5.50 6.25
N LEU A 42 16.18 5.28 7.37
CA LEU A 42 16.84 4.01 7.72
C LEU A 42 16.29 3.36 8.99
N THR A 43 15.36 4.01 9.67
CA THR A 43 14.77 3.58 10.96
C THR A 43 13.25 3.47 10.84
N PRO A 44 12.58 2.55 11.57
CA PRO A 44 11.13 2.42 11.51
C PRO A 44 10.40 3.69 11.96
N ALA A 45 9.24 3.94 11.36
CA ALA A 45 8.24 4.88 11.85
C ALA A 45 7.09 4.11 12.51
N VAL A 46 6.39 4.73 13.46
CA VAL A 46 5.25 4.16 14.16
C VAL A 46 4.11 5.14 14.14
N TRP A 47 2.91 4.67 13.78
CA TRP A 47 1.70 5.49 13.80
C TRP A 47 0.56 4.75 14.47
N ARG A 48 0.02 5.33 15.55
CA ARG A 48 -1.06 4.73 16.36
C ARG A 48 -0.80 3.28 16.78
N GLY A 49 0.45 2.98 17.17
CA GLY A 49 0.88 1.65 17.58
C GLY A 49 1.12 0.68 16.43
N ILE A 50 1.11 1.15 15.18
CA ILE A 50 1.44 0.37 13.99
C ILE A 50 2.89 0.67 13.61
N GLU A 51 3.79 -0.29 13.76
CA GLU A 51 5.17 -0.20 13.29
C GLU A 51 5.25 -0.43 11.78
N ASN A 52 6.12 0.34 11.11
CA ASN A 52 6.26 0.36 9.65
C ASN A 52 4.88 0.55 8.98
N PRO A 53 4.23 1.71 9.20
CA PRO A 53 3.02 2.05 8.46
C PRO A 53 3.30 2.17 6.96
N TRP A 54 4.57 2.37 6.58
CA TRP A 54 5.10 2.21 5.25
C TRP A 54 6.59 1.87 5.31
N GLY A 55 7.17 1.52 4.16
CA GLY A 55 8.53 1.07 3.98
C GLY A 55 8.81 -0.30 4.60
N ASN A 56 10.08 -0.66 4.61
CA ASN A 56 10.62 -1.93 5.09
C ASN A 56 10.16 -3.14 4.25
N TYR A 57 8.87 -3.46 4.23
CA TYR A 57 8.32 -4.59 3.47
C TYR A 57 7.00 -4.21 2.83
N TYR A 58 6.79 -4.72 1.61
CA TYR A 58 5.45 -4.71 1.01
C TYR A 58 4.50 -5.56 1.85
N GLN A 59 3.25 -5.12 1.95
CA GLN A 59 2.20 -5.80 2.71
C GLN A 59 1.08 -6.19 1.76
N PHE A 60 0.74 -7.48 1.70
CA PHE A 60 -0.41 -7.95 0.94
C PHE A 60 -1.72 -7.35 1.46
N ILE A 61 -2.55 -6.85 0.54
CA ILE A 61 -3.96 -6.52 0.79
C ILE A 61 -4.79 -7.56 0.04
N ASP A 62 -5.50 -8.40 0.80
CA ASP A 62 -6.45 -9.38 0.26
C ASP A 62 -7.78 -8.68 -0.10
N GLY A 63 -8.61 -9.33 -0.92
CA GLY A 63 -9.91 -8.81 -1.33
C GLY A 63 -9.83 -7.80 -2.48
N TYR A 64 -8.74 -7.81 -3.24
CA TYR A 64 -8.54 -6.98 -4.43
C TYR A 64 -7.96 -7.81 -5.58
N ASN A 65 -8.50 -7.62 -6.78
CA ASN A 65 -7.78 -7.90 -8.02
C ASN A 65 -7.94 -6.77 -9.04
N ALA A 66 -6.88 -6.45 -9.78
CA ALA A 66 -6.99 -5.69 -11.02
C ALA A 66 -6.97 -6.66 -12.22
N VAL A 67 -7.93 -6.49 -13.12
CA VAL A 67 -7.97 -7.12 -14.43
C VAL A 67 -8.20 -6.05 -15.49
N ASP A 68 -7.91 -6.34 -16.76
CA ASP A 68 -7.93 -5.34 -17.85
C ASP A 68 -9.21 -4.49 -17.92
N ALA A 69 -10.35 -5.06 -17.54
CA ALA A 69 -11.65 -4.39 -17.64
C ALA A 69 -12.11 -3.70 -16.35
N ALA A 70 -11.61 -4.10 -15.18
CA ALA A 70 -12.13 -3.64 -13.89
C ALA A 70 -11.19 -3.96 -12.71
N TYR A 71 -11.37 -3.22 -11.62
CA TYR A 71 -10.96 -3.64 -10.29
C TYR A 71 -12.07 -4.49 -9.68
N HIS A 72 -11.73 -5.68 -9.21
CA HIS A 72 -12.58 -6.56 -8.41
C HIS A 72 -12.26 -6.35 -6.94
N ILE A 73 -13.25 -5.95 -6.14
CA ILE A 73 -13.11 -5.77 -4.69
C ILE A 73 -14.05 -6.72 -3.99
N ILE A 74 -13.61 -7.36 -2.92
CA ILE A 74 -14.44 -8.21 -2.06
C ILE A 74 -15.79 -7.51 -1.74
N ASN A 75 -16.87 -8.27 -1.69
CA ASN A 75 -18.21 -7.73 -1.46
C ASN A 75 -18.24 -6.88 -0.17
N ARG A 76 -18.82 -5.68 -0.26
CA ARG A 76 -18.81 -4.72 0.86
C ARG A 76 -19.66 -5.13 2.05
N ASP A 77 -20.58 -6.06 1.85
CA ASP A 77 -21.38 -6.65 2.93
C ASP A 77 -20.58 -7.69 3.75
N GLY A 78 -19.31 -7.92 3.41
CA GLY A 78 -18.44 -8.89 4.07
C GLY A 78 -18.70 -10.33 3.62
N SER A 79 -19.53 -10.54 2.61
CA SER A 79 -19.68 -11.85 1.97
C SER A 79 -18.52 -12.16 1.01
N GLY A 80 -18.47 -13.41 0.56
CA GLY A 80 -17.41 -13.90 -0.32
C GLY A 80 -16.24 -14.52 0.44
N THR A 81 -15.28 -15.06 -0.33
CA THR A 81 -14.07 -15.68 0.20
C THR A 81 -12.87 -14.84 -0.19
N PHE A 82 -12.10 -14.40 0.81
CA PHE A 82 -10.78 -13.80 0.63
C PHE A 82 -9.79 -14.85 0.09
N GLN A 83 -9.12 -14.52 -1.00
CA GLN A 83 -8.20 -15.37 -1.73
C GLN A 83 -7.45 -14.52 -2.77
N ASP A 84 -6.22 -14.94 -3.12
CA ASP A 84 -5.36 -14.17 -4.02
C ASP A 84 -6.00 -13.82 -5.38
N THR A 85 -6.91 -14.68 -5.87
CA THR A 85 -7.73 -14.40 -7.06
C THR A 85 -9.19 -14.68 -6.73
N LEU A 86 -9.96 -13.60 -6.60
CA LEU A 86 -11.38 -13.65 -6.23
C LEU A 86 -12.19 -14.42 -7.28
N ALA A 87 -13.04 -15.33 -6.79
CA ALA A 87 -13.96 -16.07 -7.63
C ALA A 87 -15.19 -15.22 -8.00
N ALA A 88 -15.82 -15.55 -9.11
CA ALA A 88 -17.08 -14.93 -9.51
C ALA A 88 -18.14 -15.10 -8.40
N GLY A 89 -18.76 -13.99 -7.99
CA GLY A 89 -19.72 -13.94 -6.88
C GLY A 89 -19.14 -13.45 -5.56
N ASP A 90 -17.80 -13.45 -5.40
CA ASP A 90 -17.12 -12.97 -4.19
C ASP A 90 -16.72 -11.49 -4.27
N TYR A 91 -16.96 -10.82 -5.41
CA TYR A 91 -16.52 -9.45 -5.63
C TYR A 91 -17.58 -8.56 -6.30
N GLU A 92 -17.44 -7.26 -6.03
CA GLU A 92 -18.03 -6.16 -6.79
C GLU A 92 -16.98 -5.61 -7.78
N ALA A 93 -17.36 -5.41 -9.04
CA ALA A 93 -16.48 -4.86 -10.07
C ALA A 93 -16.65 -3.33 -10.18
N SER A 94 -15.54 -2.61 -10.35
CA SER A 94 -15.59 -1.20 -10.76
C SER A 94 -16.16 -1.03 -12.16
N SER A 95 -16.72 0.16 -12.40
CA SER A 95 -17.08 0.60 -13.75
C SER A 95 -15.86 1.10 -14.53
N ALA A 96 -14.85 1.64 -13.85
CA ALA A 96 -13.59 2.04 -14.45
C ALA A 96 -12.65 0.85 -14.67
N ALA A 97 -11.95 0.84 -15.81
CA ALA A 97 -10.82 -0.05 -16.02
C ALA A 97 -9.59 0.46 -15.25
N PRO A 98 -8.66 -0.43 -14.84
CA PRO A 98 -7.40 -0.03 -14.24
C PRO A 98 -6.59 0.89 -15.16
N ILE A 99 -5.87 1.83 -14.55
CA ILE A 99 -4.80 2.51 -15.27
C ILE A 99 -3.61 1.55 -15.44
N THR A 100 -2.79 1.80 -16.45
CA THR A 100 -1.63 0.96 -16.81
C THR A 100 -0.31 1.74 -16.78
N ALA A 101 -0.33 2.97 -16.25
CA ALA A 101 0.84 3.81 -16.10
C ALA A 101 1.18 3.96 -14.63
N ASP A 102 2.47 3.77 -14.31
CA ASP A 102 3.02 4.02 -12.98
C ASP A 102 3.30 5.51 -12.79
N GLY A 103 3.16 5.99 -11.55
CA GLY A 103 3.60 7.33 -11.21
C GLY A 103 3.06 7.86 -9.90
N TYR A 104 3.33 9.13 -9.64
CA TYR A 104 2.75 9.84 -8.51
C TYR A 104 1.27 10.08 -8.75
N GLN A 105 0.43 9.71 -7.80
CA GLN A 105 -1.01 9.84 -7.92
C GLN A 105 -1.40 11.32 -8.14
N SER A 106 -2.37 11.56 -9.02
CA SER A 106 -2.93 12.91 -9.25
C SER A 106 -4.43 12.97 -9.06
N ASN A 107 -5.10 11.82 -9.01
CA ASN A 107 -6.51 11.72 -8.69
C ASN A 107 -6.86 10.33 -8.16
N ILE A 108 -7.88 10.27 -7.29
CA ILE A 108 -8.41 9.03 -6.72
C ILE A 108 -9.67 8.63 -7.48
N LEU A 109 -9.80 7.35 -7.81
CA LEU A 109 -11.02 6.79 -8.38
C LEU A 109 -12.14 6.87 -7.33
N TYR A 110 -13.21 7.58 -7.68
CA TYR A 110 -14.41 7.64 -6.87
C TYR A 110 -15.56 6.94 -7.59
N GLU A 111 -16.09 5.89 -6.96
CA GLU A 111 -17.36 5.29 -7.29
C GLU A 111 -18.14 5.18 -5.96
N ASP A 112 -19.41 5.58 -5.96
CA ASP A 112 -20.23 5.75 -4.74
C ASP A 112 -20.32 4.48 -3.87
N ASN A 113 -19.99 3.34 -4.47
CA ASN A 113 -20.13 2.00 -3.94
C ASN A 113 -18.78 1.36 -3.57
N GLN A 114 -18.10 0.68 -4.51
CA GLN A 114 -17.00 -0.27 -4.22
C GLN A 114 -15.61 0.37 -4.10
N MET A 115 -15.40 1.53 -4.71
CA MET A 115 -14.07 2.19 -4.72
C MET A 115 -13.87 3.19 -3.57
N LYS A 116 -14.93 3.45 -2.80
CA LYS A 116 -14.93 4.48 -1.77
C LYS A 116 -13.93 4.12 -0.66
N LEU A 117 -13.08 5.08 -0.28
CA LEU A 117 -12.05 4.96 0.76
C LEU A 117 -10.84 4.05 0.43
N LEU A 118 -10.77 3.46 -0.77
CA LEU A 118 -9.66 2.56 -1.12
C LEU A 118 -8.38 3.28 -1.57
N LEU A 119 -8.46 4.59 -1.84
CA LEU A 119 -7.33 5.42 -2.34
C LEU A 119 -6.72 4.92 -3.67
N ILE A 120 -7.40 4.02 -4.38
CA ILE A 120 -6.97 3.55 -5.71
C ILE A 120 -7.04 4.73 -6.69
N PRO A 121 -5.98 5.05 -7.43
CA PRO A 121 -5.98 6.17 -8.35
C PRO A 121 -6.59 5.82 -9.71
N ASN A 122 -7.08 6.85 -10.41
CA ASN A 122 -7.40 6.79 -11.84
C ASN A 122 -6.54 7.73 -12.70
N ALA A 123 -5.54 8.38 -12.09
CA ALA A 123 -4.54 9.18 -12.79
C ALA A 123 -3.25 9.30 -11.97
N VAL A 124 -2.10 9.33 -12.66
CA VAL A 124 -0.75 9.37 -12.06
C VAL A 124 0.13 10.50 -12.64
N ALA A 125 -0.46 11.65 -12.93
CA ALA A 125 0.26 12.83 -13.44
C ALA A 125 0.82 13.72 -12.31
N GLY A 126 0.97 13.17 -11.10
CA GLY A 126 1.33 13.91 -9.90
C GLY A 126 2.83 14.09 -9.73
N ALA A 127 3.22 14.49 -8.52
CA ALA A 127 4.61 14.58 -8.08
C ALA A 127 4.69 14.41 -6.55
N PHE A 128 5.90 14.16 -6.04
CA PHE A 128 6.20 14.15 -4.59
C PHE A 128 5.98 15.52 -3.91
N THR A 129 5.65 16.57 -4.68
CA THR A 129 5.28 17.90 -4.19
C THR A 129 3.81 18.23 -4.40
N SER A 130 3.03 17.31 -4.98
CA SER A 130 1.61 17.49 -5.28
C SER A 130 0.72 17.25 -4.04
N HIS A 131 -0.60 17.28 -4.15
CA HIS A 131 -1.48 16.99 -3.00
C HIS A 131 -1.64 15.49 -2.70
N LEU A 132 -1.33 14.63 -3.68
CA LEU A 132 -1.25 13.19 -3.53
C LEU A 132 0.22 12.81 -3.72
N TYR A 133 0.92 12.65 -2.61
CA TYR A 133 2.38 12.59 -2.56
C TYR A 133 2.95 11.23 -2.95
N ASP A 134 2.11 10.20 -2.93
CA ASP A 134 2.54 8.81 -2.96
C ASP A 134 2.39 8.23 -4.37
N LYS A 135 3.22 7.25 -4.69
CA LYS A 135 3.21 6.55 -5.98
C LYS A 135 2.11 5.48 -6.03
N PHE A 136 1.74 5.16 -7.25
CA PHE A 136 1.02 3.94 -7.59
C PHE A 136 1.77 3.19 -8.68
N TYR A 137 1.99 1.91 -8.45
CA TYR A 137 2.40 0.98 -9.50
C TYR A 137 1.14 0.28 -10.02
N ALA A 138 0.93 0.40 -11.31
CA ALA A 138 -0.34 0.14 -11.96
C ALA A 138 -0.47 -1.29 -12.49
N HIS A 139 -1.69 -1.62 -12.90
CA HIS A 139 -2.05 -2.91 -13.48
C HIS A 139 -1.26 -3.21 -14.76
N ASN A 140 -0.80 -4.45 -14.89
CA ASN A 140 -0.18 -4.96 -16.11
C ASN A 140 -1.23 -5.62 -17.00
N ALA A 141 -1.40 -5.09 -18.22
CA ALA A 141 -2.38 -5.59 -19.17
C ALA A 141 -2.19 -7.10 -19.46
N GLY A 142 -3.27 -7.86 -19.40
CA GLY A 142 -3.30 -9.31 -19.60
C GLY A 142 -3.10 -10.14 -18.34
N GLU A 143 -2.90 -9.52 -17.16
CA GLU A 143 -2.71 -10.21 -15.89
C GLU A 143 -3.96 -10.13 -14.98
N THR A 144 -3.93 -10.90 -13.90
CA THR A 144 -4.78 -10.68 -12.73
C THR A 144 -3.85 -10.24 -11.60
N ASN A 145 -3.79 -8.94 -11.33
CA ASN A 145 -2.87 -8.41 -10.35
C ASN A 145 -3.50 -8.31 -8.96
N ILE A 146 -2.68 -8.53 -7.94
CA ILE A 146 -2.99 -8.37 -6.51
C ILE A 146 -2.61 -6.96 -6.06
N LEU A 147 -3.03 -6.56 -4.85
CA LEU A 147 -2.64 -5.27 -4.26
C LEU A 147 -1.61 -5.45 -3.16
N LEU A 148 -0.56 -4.65 -3.23
CA LEU A 148 0.45 -4.50 -2.20
C LEU A 148 0.45 -3.06 -1.68
N PHE A 149 0.73 -2.91 -0.40
CA PHE A 149 0.86 -1.65 0.31
C PHE A 149 2.28 -1.47 0.86
N SER A 150 2.58 -0.29 1.42
CA SER A 150 3.79 0.03 2.20
C SER A 150 5.09 0.23 1.40
N SER A 151 5.34 -0.48 0.30
CA SER A 151 6.66 -0.54 -0.37
C SER A 151 7.73 -1.25 0.47
N ASP A 152 8.86 -1.58 -0.14
CA ASP A 152 10.05 -2.11 0.53
C ASP A 152 10.97 -1.01 1.12
N TRP A 153 12.13 -1.46 1.58
CA TRP A 153 13.17 -0.65 2.21
C TRP A 153 13.89 0.36 1.29
N ASP A 154 13.60 0.38 -0.02
CA ASP A 154 14.24 1.25 -1.03
C ASP A 154 13.21 2.09 -1.82
N GLY A 155 12.00 2.28 -1.27
CA GLY A 155 10.93 2.99 -1.97
C GLY A 155 11.10 4.53 -2.06
N ALA A 156 12.00 5.11 -1.27
CA ALA A 156 12.33 6.53 -1.22
C ALA A 156 11.10 7.48 -1.02
N ASP A 157 11.12 8.65 -1.66
CA ASP A 157 10.13 9.74 -1.48
C ASP A 157 8.73 9.41 -2.01
N GLY A 158 8.58 8.34 -2.79
CA GLY A 158 7.30 7.95 -3.37
C GLY A 158 6.38 7.18 -2.44
N VAL A 159 6.84 6.88 -1.22
CA VAL A 159 6.17 5.99 -0.29
C VAL A 159 5.35 6.78 0.73
N GLY A 160 4.27 6.19 1.22
CA GLY A 160 3.45 6.82 2.25
C GLY A 160 2.13 6.10 2.47
N VAL A 161 1.24 6.77 3.19
CA VAL A 161 -0.07 6.25 3.59
C VAL A 161 -0.97 5.84 2.41
N ALA A 162 -0.77 6.40 1.23
CA ALA A 162 -1.54 6.08 0.02
C ALA A 162 -0.72 5.30 -1.02
N PHE A 163 0.51 4.88 -0.70
CA PHE A 163 1.31 4.06 -1.62
C PHE A 163 0.61 2.72 -1.89
N LEU A 164 0.47 2.37 -3.16
CA LEU A 164 -0.14 1.13 -3.61
C LEU A 164 0.63 0.55 -4.80
N ASP A 165 0.74 -0.77 -4.88
CA ASP A 165 1.40 -1.48 -5.98
C ASP A 165 0.50 -2.63 -6.45
N SER A 166 0.09 -2.56 -7.72
CA SER A 166 -0.86 -3.46 -8.39
C SER A 166 -0.28 -4.06 -9.68
N ARG A 167 1.04 -4.30 -9.72
CA ARG A 167 1.74 -4.89 -10.90
C ARG A 167 2.14 -6.35 -10.72
N SER A 168 1.93 -6.91 -9.52
CA SER A 168 2.34 -8.28 -9.22
C SER A 168 1.16 -9.24 -9.38
N VAL A 169 1.42 -10.46 -9.82
CA VAL A 169 0.45 -11.57 -9.78
C VAL A 169 0.64 -12.37 -8.49
N ALA A 170 -0.37 -13.15 -8.09
CA ALA A 170 -0.38 -13.94 -6.86
C ALA A 170 0.81 -14.90 -6.68
N SER A 171 1.38 -15.40 -7.79
CA SER A 171 2.49 -16.36 -7.77
C SER A 171 3.87 -15.73 -7.56
N VAL A 172 3.95 -14.40 -7.52
CA VAL A 172 5.22 -13.68 -7.33
C VAL A 172 5.72 -13.86 -5.90
N VAL A 173 7.03 -14.16 -5.78
CA VAL A 173 7.70 -14.34 -4.49
C VAL A 173 8.96 -13.48 -4.46
N PHE A 174 9.03 -12.58 -3.49
CA PHE A 174 10.21 -11.77 -3.19
C PHE A 174 10.51 -11.78 -1.70
N THR A 175 11.77 -11.53 -1.35
CA THR A 175 12.22 -11.46 0.05
C THR A 175 11.65 -10.26 0.80
N HIS A 176 11.18 -9.23 0.09
CA HIS A 176 10.57 -8.03 0.65
C HIS A 176 9.02 -8.06 0.62
N PHE A 177 8.42 -9.20 0.32
CA PHE A 177 6.96 -9.38 0.40
C PHE A 177 6.60 -9.99 1.74
N GLY A 178 5.72 -9.32 2.48
CA GLY A 178 5.21 -9.76 3.76
C GLY A 178 3.73 -9.43 3.91
N GLY A 179 3.20 -9.57 5.11
CA GLY A 179 1.81 -9.25 5.40
C GLY A 179 1.63 -8.89 6.86
N ARG A 180 0.49 -8.28 7.14
CA ARG A 180 0.02 -8.02 8.50
C ARG A 180 -1.31 -8.75 8.69
N LEU A 181 -1.44 -9.44 9.82
CA LEU A 181 -2.72 -10.02 10.20
C LEU A 181 -3.60 -8.93 10.78
N GLU A 182 -4.83 -8.86 10.28
CA GLU A 182 -5.87 -8.00 10.81
C GLU A 182 -6.95 -8.86 11.47
N PHE A 183 -7.52 -8.35 12.57
CA PHE A 183 -8.60 -8.99 13.29
C PHE A 183 -9.72 -7.98 13.48
N VAL A 184 -10.96 -8.41 13.25
CA VAL A 184 -12.18 -7.61 13.36
C VAL A 184 -13.04 -8.12 14.50
#